data_AF-A0AA39P6P4-F1
#
_entry.id   AF-A0AA39P6P4-F1
#
_cell.length_a   1.000
_cell.length_b   1.000
_cell.length_c   1.000
_cell.angle_alpha   90.00
_cell.angle_beta   90.00
_cell.angle_gamma   90.00
#
_symmetry.space_group_name_H-M   'P 1'
#
loop_
_entity.id
_entity.type
_entity.pdbx_description
1 polymer ?
#
loop_
_entity_poly.entity_id
_entity_poly.type
_entity_poly.pdbx_seq_one_letter_code
_entity_poly.pdbx_strand_id
1 'polypeptide(L)' 'MTPRRFCRHPAVINWVKELCPAVEEPTVVHLHPLLANLDHIASYIHTEVKVVLPHETGWDGMKLH' A
#
# COMPACT_ATOMS: atom_id res chain seq x y z
N MET A 1 5.37 -5.06 3.82
CA MET A 1 5.29 -3.79 3.07
C MET A 1 5.31 -2.64 4.07
N THR A 2 6.02 -1.53 3.85
CA THR A 2 5.95 -0.33 4.73
C THR A 2 5.28 0.83 3.99
N PRO A 3 4.66 1.80 4.68
CA PRO A 3 4.00 2.94 4.03
C PRO A 3 4.89 3.68 3.04
N ARG A 4 6.16 3.95 3.42
CA ARG A 4 7.13 4.62 2.55
C ARG A 4 7.47 3.79 1.31
N ARG A 5 7.58 2.46 1.45
CA ARG A 5 7.83 1.56 0.31
C ARG A 5 6.60 1.47 -0.60
N PHE A 6 5.41 1.43 -0.02
CA PHE A 6 4.15 1.43 -0.76
C PHE A 6 3.99 2.68 -1.64
N CYS A 7 4.17 3.88 -1.06
CA CYS A 7 4.04 5.15 -1.78
C CYS A 7 5.07 5.32 -2.91
N ARG A 8 6.19 4.62 -2.83
CA ARG A 8 7.27 4.65 -3.85
C ARG A 8 7.25 3.43 -4.77
N HIS A 9 6.30 2.52 -4.59
CA HIS A 9 6.27 1.29 -5.37
C HIS A 9 5.91 1.62 -6.82
N PRO A 10 6.64 1.11 -7.84
CA PRO A 10 6.40 1.45 -9.24
C PRO A 10 4.94 1.22 -9.69
N ALA A 11 4.32 0.13 -9.23
CA ALA A 11 2.91 -0.15 -9.53
C ALA A 11 1.96 0.93 -8.96
N VAL A 12 2.22 1.42 -7.74
CA VAL A 12 1.42 2.48 -7.13
C VAL A 12 1.65 3.80 -7.85
N ILE A 13 2.90 4.11 -8.21
CA ILE A 13 3.25 5.32 -8.96
C ILE A 13 2.55 5.32 -10.32
N ASN A 14 2.61 4.22 -11.07
CA ASN A 14 1.98 4.11 -12.38
C ASN A 14 0.46 4.28 -12.27
N TRP A 15 -0.17 3.63 -11.29
CA TRP A 15 -1.60 3.79 -11.05
C TRP A 15 -1.98 5.22 -10.68
N VAL A 16 -1.17 5.89 -9.84
CA VAL A 16 -1.36 7.31 -9.50
C VAL A 16 -1.23 8.20 -10.74
N LYS A 17 -0.29 7.92 -11.64
CA LYS A 17 -0.13 8.66 -12.91
C LYS A 17 -1.34 8.51 -13.83
N GLU A 18 -1.92 7.32 -13.90
CA GLU A 18 -3.13 7.07 -14.67
C GLU A 18 -4.34 7.86 -14.12
N LEU A 19 -4.43 7.99 -12.80
CA LEU A 19 -5.53 8.71 -12.13
C LEU A 19 -5.36 10.23 -12.10
N CYS A 20 -4.12 10.73 -12.17
CA CYS A 20 -3.81 12.16 -12.12
C CYS A 20 -2.97 12.60 -13.34
N PRO A 21 -3.47 12.46 -14.58
CA PRO A 21 -2.69 12.75 -15.78
C PRO A 21 -2.35 14.24 -15.96
N ALA A 22 -3.05 15.13 -15.27
CA ALA A 22 -2.82 16.57 -15.31
C ALA A 22 -1.65 17.03 -14.43
N VAL A 23 -1.12 16.15 -13.57
CA VAL A 23 0.00 16.46 -12.67
C VAL A 23 1.26 15.79 -13.22
N GLU A 24 2.34 16.54 -13.36
CA GLU A 24 3.60 16.05 -13.96
C GLU A 24 4.25 14.92 -13.14
N GLU A 25 4.26 15.08 -11.81
CA GLU A 25 4.80 14.09 -10.87
C GLU A 25 3.78 13.76 -9.77
N PRO A 26 2.71 13.02 -10.11
CA PRO A 26 1.65 12.77 -9.16
C PRO A 26 2.12 11.78 -8.10
N THR A 27 1.68 12.05 -6.88
CA THR A 27 1.92 11.22 -5.69
C THR A 27 0.58 10.80 -5.09
N VAL A 28 0.59 9.80 -4.20
CA VAL A 28 -0.64 9.29 -3.55
C VAL A 28 -1.45 10.38 -2.84
N VAL A 29 -0.83 11.49 -2.43
CA VAL A 29 -1.52 12.62 -1.78
C VAL A 29 -2.47 13.33 -2.73
N HIS A 30 -2.19 13.30 -4.03
CA HIS A 30 -3.06 13.90 -5.05
C HIS A 30 -4.37 13.13 -5.21
N LEU A 31 -4.40 11.83 -4.84
CA LEU A 31 -5.63 11.05 -4.83
C LEU A 31 -6.51 11.42 -3.64
N HIS A 32 -5.90 11.62 -2.46
CA HIS A 32 -6.62 12.00 -1.26
C HIS A 32 -5.68 12.62 -0.20
N PRO A 33 -6.03 13.73 0.47
CA PRO A 33 -5.18 14.39 1.46
C PRO A 33 -4.73 13.50 2.63
N LEU A 34 -5.59 12.57 3.08
CA LEU A 34 -5.23 11.64 4.18
C LEU A 34 -4.07 10.69 3.82
N LEU A 35 -3.78 10.49 2.53
CA LEU A 35 -2.64 9.68 2.09
C LEU A 35 -1.30 10.41 2.28
N ALA A 36 -1.28 11.65 2.77
CA ALA A 36 -0.07 12.28 3.28
C ALA A 36 0.37 11.68 4.63
N ASN A 37 -0.56 11.09 5.39
CA ASN A 37 -0.25 10.50 6.69
C ASN A 37 0.19 9.03 6.54
N LEU A 38 1.47 8.77 6.82
CA LEU A 38 2.04 7.42 6.75
C LEU A 38 1.43 6.45 7.76
N ASP A 39 0.95 6.91 8.90
CA ASP A 39 0.29 6.05 9.90
C ASP A 39 -1.08 5.61 9.40
N HIS A 40 -1.78 6.51 8.69
CA HIS A 40 -3.05 6.20 8.05
C HIS A 40 -2.86 5.15 6.94
N ILE A 41 -1.83 5.32 6.11
CA ILE A 41 -1.44 4.32 5.10
C ILE A 41 -1.02 3.01 5.76
N ALA A 42 -0.30 3.04 6.88
CA ALA A 42 0.07 1.84 7.61
C ALA A 42 -1.18 1.07 8.05
N SER A 43 -2.17 1.76 8.62
CA SER A 43 -3.42 1.15 9.05
C SER A 43 -4.12 0.44 7.89
N TYR A 44 -4.23 1.06 6.70
CA TYR A 44 -4.80 0.40 5.52
C TYR A 44 -4.00 -0.83 5.10
N ILE A 45 -2.67 -0.71 4.98
CA ILE A 45 -1.82 -1.84 4.59
C ILE A 45 -2.00 -3.00 5.57
N HIS A 46 -2.01 -2.73 6.87
CA HIS A 46 -2.19 -3.77 7.89
C HIS A 46 -3.57 -4.42 7.84
N THR A 47 -4.62 -3.62 7.66
CA THR A 47 -5.99 -4.13 7.51
C THR A 47 -6.11 -5.03 6.29
N GLU A 48 -5.65 -4.56 5.12
CA GLU A 48 -5.71 -5.33 3.87
C GLU A 48 -4.86 -6.60 3.93
N VAL A 49 -3.66 -6.54 4.51
CA VAL A 49 -2.83 -7.73 4.73
C VAL A 49 -3.56 -8.73 5.61
N LYS A 50 -4.26 -8.32 6.66
CA LYS A 50 -5.05 -9.24 7.50
C LYS A 50 -6.26 -9.81 6.79
N VAL A 51 -6.89 -9.06 5.88
CA VAL A 51 -8.02 -9.57 5.10
C VAL A 51 -7.57 -10.60 4.07
N VAL A 52 -6.48 -10.32 3.36
CA VAL A 52 -5.96 -11.19 2.29
C VAL A 52 -5.14 -12.36 2.84
N LEU A 53 -4.42 -12.13 3.94
CA LEU A 53 -3.55 -13.11 4.62
C LEU A 53 -3.96 -13.20 6.10
N PRO A 54 -5.13 -13.77 6.41
CA PRO A 54 -5.70 -13.79 7.76
C PRO A 54 -4.87 -14.57 8.78
N HIS A 55 -4.03 -15.49 8.31
CA HIS A 55 -3.11 -16.25 9.14
C HIS A 55 -1.70 -15.63 9.22
N GLU A 56 -1.54 -14.42 8.66
CA GLU A 56 -0.26 -13.79 8.33
C GLU A 56 0.57 -14.73 7.41
N THR A 57 1.67 -14.27 6.80
CA THR A 57 2.60 -15.23 6.13
C THR A 57 3.38 -16.05 7.18
N GLY A 58 2.82 -16.22 8.38
CA GLY A 58 3.34 -17.05 9.42
C GLY A 58 3.58 -18.41 8.80
N TRP A 59 4.81 -18.86 8.86
CA TRP A 59 5.24 -20.19 8.44
C TRP A 59 4.55 -21.31 9.26
N ASP A 60 3.52 -20.96 10.04
CA ASP A 60 2.58 -21.82 10.75
C ASP A 60 1.82 -22.78 9.83
N GLY A 61 1.71 -22.46 8.53
CA GLY A 61 1.23 -23.40 7.50
C GLY A 61 2.30 -24.35 6.94
N MET A 62 3.59 -24.19 7.28
CA MET A 62 4.70 -25.02 6.79
C MET A 62 5.22 -26.04 7.80
N LYS A 63 4.65 -26.12 9.00
CA LYS A 63 4.82 -27.29 9.87
C LYS A 63 3.67 -28.25 9.64
N LEU A 64 3.83 -29.15 8.66
CA LEU A 64 3.29 -30.52 8.61
C LEU A 64 3.43 -31.04 7.17
N HIS A 65 4.61 -31.55 6.85
CA HIS A 65 4.77 -32.79 6.07
C HIS A 65 6.17 -33.36 6.27
#